data_AF-A0A2M8EMX6-F1
#
_entry.id   AF-A0A2M8EMX6-F1
#
_cell.length_a   1.000
_cell.length_b   1.000
_cell.length_c   1.000
_cell.angle_alpha   90.00
_cell.angle_beta   90.00
_cell.angle_gamma   90.00
#
_symmetry.space_group_name_H-M   'P 1'
#
loop_
_entity.id
_entity.type
_entity.pdbx_description
1 polymer ?
#
loop_
_entity_poly.entity_id
_entity_poly.type
_entity_poly.pdbx_seq_one_letter_code
_entity_poly.pdbx_strand_id
1 'polypeptide(L)'
;MNLLLIYLLYYLNIGMNKSSECSPVALFVYNRLSNLIKTIDALKLNELSAKTDLFIFSDGPKEVSTDLEAVKLVRDYIKNISGFRSVNLKLNPINKGLARSIVDGVTEVLEEYETIIVLEDDLVVDKAFLQFMNEALDKYVLDERVMSISGYIYPTSFRHLESSTFFLNYADCFGWGTWRRGWKYFEWDARTLYQKLKEKKLMNRFNFDFSYPYSLMLRKQFTPKSTSWAVRWYGAGVLNDKLTLFPCRSLVNHIGFEGGSHFKMASWLAGFMSSELLGSPIAVDNIEVKENAEARGLYRKYLFALTILMLINKLKTIFNFKK
;
A
#
# COMPACT_ATOMS: atom_id res chain seq x y z
N MET A 1 -3.57 21.86 27.36
CA MET A 1 -2.17 21.72 26.89
C MET A 1 -2.13 22.24 25.46
N ASN A 2 -1.34 23.28 25.17
CA ASN A 2 -1.32 23.94 23.86
C ASN A 2 -0.83 22.95 22.78
N LEU A 3 -1.46 22.91 21.60
CA LEU A 3 -1.06 21.99 20.51
C LEU A 3 0.44 22.13 20.19
N LEU A 4 0.95 23.36 20.24
CA LEU A 4 2.37 23.65 20.05
C LEU A 4 3.26 22.95 21.10
N LEU A 5 2.80 22.89 22.35
CA LEU A 5 3.51 22.22 23.43
C LEU A 5 3.43 20.69 23.28
N ILE A 6 2.31 20.15 22.76
CA ILE A 6 2.20 18.72 22.44
C ILE A 6 3.10 18.35 21.26
N TYR A 7 3.16 19.18 20.23
CA TYR A 7 4.09 19.04 19.11
C TYR A 7 5.54 19.08 19.62
N LEU A 8 5.91 20.11 20.38
CA LEU A 8 7.24 20.22 21.00
C LEU A 8 7.55 19.01 21.88
N LEU A 9 6.63 18.55 22.73
CA LEU A 9 6.82 17.36 23.57
C LEU A 9 6.89 16.08 22.74
N TYR A 10 6.14 15.96 21.64
CA TYR A 10 6.23 14.83 20.71
C TYR A 10 7.62 14.79 20.07
N TYR A 11 8.12 15.91 19.54
CA TYR A 11 9.47 16.02 18.97
C TYR A 11 10.59 15.87 20.00
N LEU A 12 10.37 16.31 21.25
CA LEU A 12 11.33 16.15 22.36
C LEU A 12 11.33 14.73 22.96
N ASN A 13 10.21 14.00 22.88
CA ASN A 13 10.12 12.58 23.27
C ASN A 13 10.66 11.62 22.20
N ILE A 14 11.13 12.13 21.05
CA ILE A 14 11.93 11.37 20.08
C ILE A 14 13.34 11.19 20.66
N GLY A 15 13.44 10.57 21.83
CA GLY A 15 14.68 9.99 22.32
C GLY A 15 15.10 8.88 21.36
N MET A 16 16.26 9.04 20.72
CA MET A 16 16.99 8.04 19.92
C MET A 16 16.46 7.66 18.52
N ASN A 17 15.37 8.22 18.00
CA ASN A 17 14.96 7.93 16.60
C ASN A 17 15.52 8.95 15.61
N LYS A 18 15.87 8.50 14.41
CA LYS A 18 16.51 9.33 13.39
C LYS A 18 15.49 10.32 12.81
N SER A 19 15.64 11.61 13.08
CA SER A 19 14.78 12.64 12.47
C SER A 19 15.19 12.84 11.01
N SER A 20 14.41 12.32 10.06
CA SER A 20 14.55 12.64 8.64
C SER A 20 13.53 13.71 8.23
N GLU A 21 13.96 14.63 7.35
CA GLU A 21 13.09 15.68 6.78
C GLU A 21 11.93 15.08 5.96
N CYS A 22 12.13 13.90 5.38
CA CYS A 22 11.11 13.13 4.69
C CYS A 22 11.03 11.71 5.25
N SER A 23 9.84 11.11 5.26
CA SER A 23 9.64 9.69 5.57
C SER A 23 10.47 8.81 4.64
N PRO A 24 11.14 7.76 5.16
CA PRO A 24 11.85 6.81 4.32
C PRO A 24 10.88 6.07 3.40
N VAL A 25 11.35 5.72 2.19
CA VAL A 25 10.64 4.84 1.26
C VAL A 25 11.21 3.44 1.37
N ALA A 26 10.38 2.44 1.65
CA ALA A 26 10.70 1.03 1.52
C ALA A 26 10.15 0.50 0.19
N LEU A 27 11.06 0.09 -0.69
CA LEU A 27 10.76 -0.47 -2.00
C LEU A 27 11.05 -1.98 -2.00
N PHE A 28 10.02 -2.78 -2.29
CA PHE A 28 10.12 -4.23 -2.35
C PHE A 28 10.26 -4.70 -3.80
N VAL A 29 11.35 -5.41 -4.10
CA VAL A 29 11.73 -5.81 -5.47
C VAL A 29 12.04 -7.29 -5.55
N TYR A 30 11.81 -7.91 -6.72
CA TYR A 30 12.17 -9.32 -6.93
C TYR A 30 12.85 -9.59 -8.27
N ASN A 31 12.07 -9.83 -9.33
CA ASN A 31 12.57 -10.34 -10.61
C ASN A 31 12.02 -9.58 -11.83
N ARG A 32 11.46 -8.37 -11.65
CA ARG A 32 10.81 -7.58 -12.71
C ARG A 32 11.59 -6.30 -13.04
N LEU A 33 12.78 -6.44 -13.63
CA LEU A 33 13.67 -5.31 -13.91
C LEU A 33 13.01 -4.18 -14.73
N SER A 34 12.23 -4.52 -15.77
CA SER A 34 11.57 -3.52 -16.62
C SER A 34 10.57 -2.65 -15.85
N ASN A 35 9.84 -3.24 -14.90
CA ASN A 35 8.92 -2.51 -14.04
C ASN A 35 9.68 -1.69 -13.00
N LEU A 36 10.72 -2.29 -12.41
CA LEU A 36 11.55 -1.63 -11.41
C LEU A 36 12.19 -0.34 -11.95
N ILE A 37 12.69 -0.35 -13.19
CA ILE A 37 13.23 0.84 -13.85
C ILE A 37 12.19 1.95 -13.89
N LYS A 38 10.97 1.66 -14.36
CA LYS A 38 9.88 2.64 -14.43
C LYS A 38 9.50 3.20 -13.05
N THR A 39 9.45 2.33 -12.03
CA THR A 39 9.17 2.71 -10.65
C THR A 39 10.23 3.65 -10.09
N ILE A 40 11.51 3.33 -10.29
CA ILE A 40 12.64 4.17 -9.83
C ILE A 40 12.69 5.49 -10.59
N ASP A 41 12.52 5.47 -11.91
CA ASP A 41 12.53 6.68 -12.72
C ASP A 41 11.40 7.63 -12.29
N ALA A 42 10.19 7.11 -12.05
CA ALA A 42 9.07 7.88 -11.54
C ALA A 42 9.34 8.47 -10.14
N LEU A 43 9.94 7.69 -9.23
CA LEU A 43 10.33 8.18 -7.92
C LEU A 43 11.37 9.31 -8.01
N LYS A 44 12.35 9.21 -8.91
CA LYS A 44 13.36 10.26 -9.11
C LYS A 44 12.78 11.58 -9.65
N LEU A 45 11.64 11.53 -10.32
CA LEU A 45 10.93 12.74 -10.78
C LEU A 45 10.22 13.49 -9.65
N ASN A 46 10.12 12.92 -8.45
CA ASN A 46 9.59 13.63 -7.30
C ASN A 46 10.66 14.55 -6.71
N GLU A 47 10.31 15.81 -6.43
CA GLU A 47 11.25 16.82 -5.90
C GLU A 47 11.88 16.43 -4.55
N LEU A 48 11.14 15.68 -3.73
CA LEU A 48 11.60 15.21 -2.42
C LEU A 48 12.47 13.95 -2.48
N SER A 49 12.71 13.36 -3.66
CA SER A 49 13.53 12.15 -3.81
C SER A 49 14.93 12.33 -3.21
N ALA A 50 15.61 13.44 -3.53
CA ALA A 50 16.94 13.77 -3.03
C ALA A 50 17.02 13.95 -1.49
N LYS A 51 15.88 14.13 -0.81
CA LYS A 51 15.75 14.24 0.65
C LYS A 51 15.28 12.95 1.33
N THR A 52 14.92 11.95 0.54
CA THR A 52 14.32 10.70 1.00
C THR A 52 15.36 9.61 1.15
N ASP A 53 15.38 8.91 2.28
CA ASP A 53 16.12 7.64 2.39
C ASP A 53 15.34 6.54 1.67
N LEU A 54 16.00 5.85 0.74
CA LEU A 54 15.43 4.72 0.04
C LEU A 54 15.98 3.41 0.62
N PHE A 55 15.10 2.56 1.13
CA PHE A 55 15.40 1.19 1.55
C PHE A 55 14.90 0.24 0.47
N ILE A 56 15.79 -0.57 -0.11
CA ILE A 56 15.42 -1.53 -1.17
C ILE A 56 15.56 -2.94 -0.61
N PHE A 57 14.44 -3.62 -0.44
CA PHE A 57 14.36 -5.00 0.00
C PHE A 57 14.30 -5.93 -1.21
N SER A 58 15.30 -6.80 -1.35
CA SER A 58 15.39 -7.77 -2.45
C SER A 58 15.58 -9.17 -1.91
N ASP A 59 14.55 -10.01 -2.07
CA ASP A 59 14.61 -11.43 -1.77
C ASP A 59 15.54 -12.20 -2.73
N GLY A 60 16.05 -13.34 -2.27
CA GLY A 60 16.80 -14.28 -3.12
C GLY A 60 15.87 -15.03 -4.08
N PRO A 61 16.43 -15.73 -5.08
CA PRO A 61 15.63 -16.57 -5.97
C PRO A 61 14.96 -17.71 -5.19
N LYS A 62 13.81 -18.19 -5.68
CA LYS A 62 13.22 -19.41 -5.12
C LYS A 62 14.07 -20.62 -5.51
N GLU A 63 14.24 -21.56 -4.59
CA GLU A 63 15.13 -22.72 -4.76
C GLU A 63 14.84 -23.54 -6.03
N VAL A 64 13.57 -23.66 -6.42
CA VAL A 64 13.13 -24.44 -7.60
C VAL A 64 12.58 -23.52 -8.70
N SER A 65 13.28 -22.42 -8.99
CA SER A 65 12.84 -21.45 -9.99
C SER A 65 13.93 -21.04 -10.97
N THR A 66 13.51 -20.62 -12.15
CA THR A 66 14.38 -19.97 -13.15
C THR A 66 14.63 -18.49 -12.85
N ASP A 67 14.27 -18.02 -11.65
CA ASP A 67 14.32 -16.60 -11.30
C ASP A 67 15.75 -16.10 -11.04
N LEU A 68 16.73 -17.00 -10.93
CA LEU A 68 18.12 -16.67 -10.57
C LEU A 68 18.70 -15.51 -11.40
N GLU A 69 18.62 -15.59 -12.73
CA GLU A 69 19.17 -14.55 -13.60
C GLU A 69 18.36 -13.26 -13.50
N ALA A 70 17.03 -13.34 -13.45
CA ALA A 70 16.17 -12.17 -13.34
C ALA A 70 16.39 -11.41 -12.01
N VAL A 71 16.56 -12.14 -10.89
CA VAL A 71 16.91 -11.56 -9.58
C VAL A 71 18.32 -10.97 -9.62
N LYS A 72 19.28 -11.63 -10.27
CA LYS A 72 20.63 -11.11 -10.45
C LYS A 72 20.61 -9.77 -11.20
N LEU A 73 19.88 -9.69 -12.31
CA LEU A 73 19.73 -8.46 -13.11
C LEU A 73 19.11 -7.32 -12.28
N VAL A 74 18.08 -7.61 -11.49
CA VAL A 74 17.50 -6.63 -10.55
C VAL A 74 18.53 -6.17 -9.53
N ARG A 75 19.29 -7.10 -8.93
CA ARG A 75 20.31 -6.77 -7.92
C ARG A 75 21.48 -5.99 -8.48
N ASP A 76 21.87 -6.25 -9.73
CA ASP A 76 22.93 -5.49 -10.40
C ASP A 76 22.46 -4.07 -10.73
N TYR A 77 21.19 -3.88 -11.09
CA TYR A 77 20.60 -2.56 -11.29
C TYR A 77 20.53 -1.74 -9.99
N ILE A 78 20.00 -2.30 -8.89
CA ILE A 78 19.76 -1.54 -7.64
C ILE A 78 21.05 -1.05 -6.96
N LYS A 79 22.19 -1.70 -7.20
CA LYS A 79 23.52 -1.25 -6.70
C LYS A 79 23.93 0.12 -7.21
N ASN A 80 23.42 0.52 -8.37
CA ASN A 80 23.82 1.74 -9.07
C ASN A 80 22.74 2.84 -8.96
N ILE A 81 21.70 2.65 -8.15
CA ILE A 81 20.67 3.66 -7.94
C ILE A 81 21.25 4.83 -7.14
N SER A 82 21.01 6.03 -7.64
CA SER A 82 21.36 7.32 -7.04
C SER A 82 20.15 8.28 -7.14
N GLY A 83 20.29 9.53 -6.69
CA GLY A 83 19.19 10.51 -6.71
C GLY A 83 18.27 10.49 -5.48
N PHE A 84 18.69 9.77 -4.44
CA PHE A 84 18.05 9.75 -3.12
C PHE A 84 19.03 10.25 -2.07
N ARG A 85 18.54 10.63 -0.89
CA ARG A 85 19.42 11.05 0.23
C ARG A 85 20.39 9.94 0.62
N SER A 86 19.88 8.71 0.69
CA SER A 86 20.66 7.49 0.84
C SER A 86 19.94 6.33 0.17
N VAL A 87 20.70 5.31 -0.25
CA VAL A 87 20.16 4.06 -0.80
C VAL A 87 20.69 2.91 0.04
N ASN A 88 19.80 2.23 0.76
CA ASN A 88 20.11 1.18 1.71
C ASN A 88 19.60 -0.15 1.16
N LEU A 89 20.50 -1.05 0.77
CA LEU A 89 20.15 -2.34 0.19
C LEU A 89 20.00 -3.42 1.27
N LYS A 90 18.84 -4.06 1.32
CA LYS A 90 18.52 -5.16 2.24
C LYS A 90 18.32 -6.44 1.42
N LEU A 91 19.43 -7.15 1.21
CA LEU A 91 19.49 -8.33 0.34
C LEU A 91 19.30 -9.61 1.15
N ASN A 92 18.24 -10.37 0.89
CA ASN A 92 18.02 -11.66 1.53
C ASN A 92 18.60 -12.80 0.68
N PRO A 93 19.36 -13.76 1.22
CA PRO A 93 19.85 -14.88 0.43
C PRO A 93 18.74 -15.81 -0.08
N ILE A 94 17.61 -15.85 0.63
CA ILE A 94 16.48 -16.73 0.33
C ILE A 94 15.22 -15.95 -0.09
N ASN A 95 14.30 -16.61 -0.78
CA ASN A 95 12.97 -16.07 -1.04
C ASN A 95 12.05 -16.32 0.16
N LYS A 96 11.74 -15.27 0.93
CA LYS A 96 10.75 -15.31 2.02
C LYS A 96 9.32 -15.14 1.50
N GLY A 97 9.19 -14.53 0.32
CA GLY A 97 7.93 -14.24 -0.33
C GLY A 97 7.34 -12.90 0.12
N LEU A 98 6.62 -12.25 -0.80
CA LEU A 98 6.22 -10.83 -0.70
C LEU A 98 5.62 -10.43 0.66
N ALA A 99 4.64 -11.17 1.18
CA ALA A 99 4.02 -10.82 2.45
C ALA A 99 4.99 -10.80 3.63
N ARG A 100 5.93 -11.76 3.69
CA ARG A 100 6.89 -11.81 4.78
C ARG A 100 7.94 -10.72 4.59
N SER A 101 8.40 -10.50 3.36
CA SER A 101 9.35 -9.42 3.05
C SER A 101 8.78 -8.06 3.43
N ILE A 102 7.53 -7.76 3.06
CA ILE A 102 6.87 -6.50 3.43
C ILE A 102 6.75 -6.35 4.93
N VAL A 103 6.25 -7.38 5.64
CA VAL A 103 6.06 -7.27 7.09
C VAL A 103 7.39 -7.12 7.83
N ASP A 104 8.40 -7.91 7.48
CA ASP A 104 9.74 -7.80 8.07
C ASP A 104 10.34 -6.42 7.76
N GLY A 105 10.32 -5.98 6.50
CA GLY A 105 10.97 -4.73 6.08
C GLY A 105 10.28 -3.46 6.61
N VAL A 106 8.94 -3.45 6.65
CA VAL A 106 8.20 -2.35 7.28
C VAL A 106 8.49 -2.29 8.78
N THR A 107 8.54 -3.43 9.45
CA THR A 107 8.87 -3.51 10.88
C THR A 107 10.29 -3.00 11.13
N GLU A 108 11.28 -3.48 10.35
CA GLU A 108 12.68 -3.09 10.46
C GLU A 108 12.87 -1.57 10.27
N VAL A 109 12.26 -0.97 9.26
CA VAL A 109 12.36 0.48 9.05
C VAL A 109 11.68 1.25 10.18
N LEU A 110 10.51 0.79 10.63
CA LEU A 110 9.77 1.39 11.74
C LEU A 110 10.36 1.08 13.13
N GLU A 111 11.47 0.34 13.24
CA GLU A 111 12.26 0.28 14.48
C GLU A 111 13.10 1.55 14.64
N GLU A 112 13.62 2.11 13.55
CA GLU A 112 14.48 3.29 13.55
C GLU A 112 13.74 4.61 13.21
N TYR A 113 12.66 4.54 12.43
CA TYR A 113 11.92 5.70 11.93
C TYR A 113 10.47 5.72 12.45
N GLU A 114 9.91 6.92 12.62
CA GLU A 114 8.51 7.09 13.07
C GLU A 114 7.49 6.85 11.97
N THR A 115 7.88 7.03 10.71
CA THR A 115 7.02 6.93 9.53
C THR A 115 7.70 6.15 8.43
N ILE A 116 6.90 5.66 7.49
CA ILE A 116 7.39 4.94 6.31
C ILE A 116 6.42 5.14 5.15
N ILE A 117 6.95 5.19 3.93
CA ILE A 117 6.22 5.06 2.67
C ILE A 117 6.63 3.73 2.03
N VAL A 118 5.68 2.96 1.53
CA VAL A 118 5.88 1.59 1.05
C VAL A 118 5.46 1.47 -0.41
N LEU A 119 6.35 0.93 -1.23
CA LEU A 119 6.15 0.69 -2.66
C LEU A 119 6.63 -0.71 -3.07
N GLU A 120 6.07 -1.23 -4.16
CA GLU A 120 6.51 -2.45 -4.86
C GLU A 120 7.13 -2.09 -6.21
N ASP A 121 7.87 -3.03 -6.81
CA ASP A 121 8.60 -2.80 -8.07
C ASP A 121 7.72 -2.52 -9.30
N ASP A 122 6.40 -2.60 -9.18
CA ASP A 122 5.42 -2.42 -10.25
C ASP A 122 4.45 -1.24 -10.03
N LEU A 123 4.88 -0.23 -9.27
CA LEU A 123 4.12 0.99 -9.00
C LEU A 123 4.82 2.22 -9.60
N VAL A 124 4.22 2.80 -10.64
CA VAL A 124 4.63 4.10 -11.18
C VAL A 124 3.91 5.18 -10.38
N VAL A 125 4.68 6.10 -9.78
CA VAL A 125 4.14 7.18 -8.95
C VAL A 125 4.10 8.51 -9.70
N ASP A 126 3.15 9.36 -9.34
CA ASP A 126 3.08 10.75 -9.81
C ASP A 126 4.26 11.57 -9.25
N LYS A 127 4.65 12.66 -9.92
CA LYS A 127 5.70 13.57 -9.43
C LYS A 127 5.32 14.32 -8.15
N ALA A 128 4.02 14.38 -7.83
CA ALA A 128 3.49 14.93 -6.58
C ALA A 128 3.35 13.89 -5.45
N PHE A 129 3.68 12.61 -5.69
CA PHE A 129 3.44 11.52 -4.75
C PHE A 129 4.15 11.72 -3.41
N LEU A 130 5.49 11.92 -3.42
CA LEU A 130 6.25 12.07 -2.18
C LEU A 130 5.84 13.32 -1.41
N GLN A 131 5.51 14.41 -2.10
CA GLN A 131 5.00 15.62 -1.46
C GLN A 131 3.71 15.32 -0.70
N PHE A 132 2.72 14.75 -1.38
CA PHE A 132 1.44 14.38 -0.77
C PHE A 132 1.61 13.45 0.43
N MET A 133 2.43 12.40 0.29
CA MET A 133 2.64 11.42 1.36
C MET A 133 3.26 12.06 2.60
N ASN A 134 4.29 12.90 2.44
CA ASN A 134 4.96 13.55 3.56
C ASN A 134 4.06 14.60 4.23
N GLU A 135 3.37 15.44 3.46
CA GLU A 135 2.41 16.42 4.00
C GLU A 135 1.30 15.75 4.80
N ALA A 136 0.77 14.62 4.30
CA ALA A 136 -0.28 13.88 4.98
C ALA A 136 0.21 13.15 6.24
N LEU A 137 1.41 12.55 6.18
CA LEU A 137 2.03 11.88 7.33
C LEU A 137 2.37 12.88 8.46
N ASP A 138 2.83 14.08 8.11
CA ASP A 138 3.10 15.14 9.08
C ASP A 138 1.80 15.70 9.68
N LYS A 139 0.83 16.04 8.83
CA LYS A 139 -0.45 16.63 9.26
C LYS A 139 -1.20 15.75 10.26
N TYR A 140 -1.24 14.44 10.02
CA TYR A 140 -2.01 13.51 10.84
C TYR A 140 -1.14 12.75 11.85
N VAL A 141 0.10 13.18 12.11
CA VAL A 141 1.04 12.46 13.00
C VAL A 141 0.49 12.21 14.40
N LEU A 142 -0.28 13.15 14.97
CA LEU A 142 -0.87 13.02 16.29
C LEU A 142 -2.31 12.48 16.30
N ASP A 143 -2.95 12.34 15.14
CA ASP A 143 -4.35 11.88 15.08
C ASP A 143 -4.44 10.35 15.09
N GLU A 144 -4.69 9.79 16.27
CA GLU A 144 -4.77 8.34 16.46
C GLU A 144 -5.93 7.66 15.71
N ARG A 145 -6.90 8.41 15.18
CA ARG A 145 -7.98 7.87 14.34
C ARG A 145 -7.44 7.46 12.97
N VAL A 146 -6.36 8.10 12.50
CA VAL A 146 -5.73 7.80 11.21
C VAL A 146 -4.64 6.76 11.39
N MET A 147 -4.67 5.69 10.60
CA MET A 147 -3.69 4.60 10.64
C MET A 147 -2.81 4.55 9.39
N SER A 148 -3.30 5.03 8.26
CA SER A 148 -2.57 4.96 6.99
C SER A 148 -2.87 6.17 6.11
N ILE A 149 -1.96 6.45 5.19
CA ILE A 149 -2.16 7.30 4.02
C ILE A 149 -2.07 6.39 2.78
N SER A 150 -2.94 6.56 1.81
CA SER A 150 -2.89 5.88 0.52
C SER A 150 -2.57 6.88 -0.59
N GLY A 151 -1.70 6.53 -1.52
CA GLY A 151 -1.52 7.26 -2.78
C GLY A 151 -2.39 6.73 -3.92
N TYR A 152 -2.95 5.52 -3.77
CA TYR A 152 -3.82 4.91 -4.76
C TYR A 152 -5.30 5.05 -4.41
N ILE A 153 -6.12 5.23 -5.45
CA ILE A 153 -7.56 5.04 -5.38
C ILE A 153 -8.05 4.23 -6.59
N TYR A 154 -9.22 3.60 -6.45
CA TYR A 154 -9.86 2.97 -7.59
C TYR A 154 -10.24 4.01 -8.65
N PRO A 155 -10.14 3.67 -9.96
CA PRO A 155 -10.51 4.54 -11.08
C PRO A 155 -12.03 4.76 -11.12
N THR A 156 -12.48 5.63 -10.23
CA THR A 156 -13.84 6.13 -10.07
C THR A 156 -13.79 7.65 -10.10
N SER A 157 -14.85 8.27 -10.62
CA SER A 157 -14.90 9.74 -10.71
C SER A 157 -15.23 10.33 -9.34
N PHE A 158 -14.24 10.90 -8.67
CA PHE A 158 -14.41 11.70 -7.45
C PHE A 158 -14.52 13.21 -7.74
N ARG A 159 -14.84 13.59 -8.98
CA ARG A 159 -14.96 14.99 -9.42
C ARG A 159 -16.01 15.81 -8.65
N HIS A 160 -16.87 15.15 -7.88
CA HIS A 160 -17.94 15.77 -7.10
C HIS A 160 -17.61 15.96 -5.63
N LEU A 161 -16.46 15.43 -5.15
CA LEU A 161 -16.05 15.65 -3.77
C LEU A 161 -15.61 17.11 -3.58
N GLU A 162 -16.05 17.72 -2.49
CA GLU A 162 -15.70 19.10 -2.13
C GLU A 162 -14.21 19.28 -1.76
N SER A 163 -13.55 18.19 -1.34
CA SER A 163 -12.16 18.16 -0.91
C SER A 163 -11.31 17.28 -1.84
N SER A 164 -10.04 17.67 -1.95
CA SER A 164 -8.97 16.96 -2.65
C SER A 164 -8.54 15.68 -1.93
N THR A 165 -8.99 15.47 -0.69
CA THR A 165 -8.78 14.24 0.08
C THR A 165 -10.05 13.80 0.81
N PHE A 166 -10.10 12.53 1.19
CA PHE A 166 -11.19 11.97 1.99
C PHE A 166 -10.69 10.79 2.83
N PHE A 167 -11.43 10.45 3.88
CA PHE A 167 -11.13 9.30 4.74
C PHE A 167 -12.07 8.14 4.47
N LEU A 168 -11.55 6.92 4.53
CA LEU A 168 -12.34 5.68 4.56
C LEU A 168 -11.84 4.74 5.65
N ASN A 169 -12.73 3.94 6.24
CA ASN A 169 -12.31 2.76 7.01
C ASN A 169 -11.99 1.62 6.02
N TYR A 170 -10.90 1.82 5.30
CA TYR A 170 -10.35 0.95 4.27
C TYR A 170 -8.83 1.10 4.27
N ALA A 171 -8.09 0.12 3.78
CA ALA A 171 -6.65 0.27 3.56
C ALA A 171 -6.27 -0.43 2.27
N ASP A 172 -5.81 0.36 1.30
CA ASP A 172 -5.22 -0.17 0.08
C ASP A 172 -3.72 -0.45 0.31
N CYS A 173 -3.11 -1.17 -0.62
CA CYS A 173 -1.72 -1.59 -0.56
C CYS A 173 -0.84 -1.01 -1.68
N PHE A 174 -1.43 -0.32 -2.66
CA PHE A 174 -0.68 0.32 -3.75
C PHE A 174 -0.17 1.70 -3.33
N GLY A 175 1.09 1.78 -2.92
CA GLY A 175 1.73 3.04 -2.54
C GLY A 175 1.06 3.68 -1.35
N TRP A 176 1.50 3.29 -0.16
CA TRP A 176 0.88 3.70 1.10
C TRP A 176 1.93 4.12 2.10
N GLY A 177 1.51 4.78 3.17
CA GLY A 177 2.38 5.19 4.25
C GLY A 177 1.70 5.05 5.59
N THR A 178 2.49 4.82 6.63
CA THR A 178 1.99 4.70 7.99
C THR A 178 3.02 5.21 8.99
N TRP A 179 2.61 5.25 10.24
CA TRP A 179 3.46 5.54 11.38
C TRP A 179 3.77 4.25 12.13
N ARG A 180 4.83 4.24 12.93
CA ARG A 180 5.09 3.19 13.93
C ARG A 180 3.83 2.93 14.79
N ARG A 181 3.16 4.00 15.21
CA ARG A 181 1.90 3.95 15.98
C ARG A 181 0.71 3.35 15.21
N GLY A 182 0.72 3.40 13.88
CA GLY A 182 -0.29 2.78 13.02
C GLY A 182 0.03 1.30 12.79
N TRP A 183 1.30 1.00 12.50
CA TRP A 183 1.78 -0.35 12.23
C TRP A 183 1.59 -1.31 13.41
N LYS A 184 1.59 -0.82 14.66
CA LYS A 184 1.32 -1.62 15.86
C LYS A 184 -0.01 -2.39 15.84
N TYR A 185 -0.97 -1.96 15.01
CA TYR A 185 -2.28 -2.62 14.87
C TYR A 185 -2.27 -3.82 13.92
N PHE A 186 -1.21 -3.98 13.11
CA PHE A 186 -1.12 -5.06 12.14
C PHE A 186 -1.14 -6.42 12.84
N GLU A 187 -2.05 -7.29 12.40
CA GLU A 187 -2.21 -8.66 12.91
C GLU A 187 -1.74 -9.64 11.84
N TRP A 188 -0.62 -10.31 12.10
CA TRP A 188 -0.06 -11.29 11.16
C TRP A 188 -0.91 -12.55 11.07
N ASP A 189 -1.44 -13.03 12.20
CA ASP A 189 -2.23 -14.27 12.19
C ASP A 189 -3.65 -14.02 11.67
N ALA A 190 -3.89 -14.49 10.45
CA ALA A 190 -5.19 -14.35 9.80
C ALA A 190 -6.33 -15.02 10.58
N ARG A 191 -6.05 -16.10 11.32
CA ARG A 191 -7.09 -16.80 12.11
C ARG A 191 -7.52 -15.95 13.29
N THR A 192 -6.56 -15.41 14.03
CA THR A 192 -6.78 -14.45 15.12
C THR A 192 -7.56 -13.23 14.63
N LEU A 193 -7.11 -12.60 13.53
CA LEU A 193 -7.81 -11.45 12.95
C LEU A 193 -9.26 -11.79 12.56
N TYR A 194 -9.47 -12.94 11.90
CA TYR A 194 -10.81 -13.38 11.50
C TYR A 194 -11.73 -13.62 12.69
N GLN A 195 -11.23 -14.25 13.76
CA GLN A 195 -12.00 -14.48 14.98
C GLN A 195 -12.41 -13.16 15.65
N LYS A 196 -11.46 -12.24 15.85
CA LYS A 196 -11.72 -10.92 16.43
C LYS A 196 -12.76 -10.12 15.62
N LEU A 197 -12.68 -10.14 14.29
CA LEU A 197 -13.67 -9.49 13.41
C LEU A 197 -15.07 -10.12 13.56
N LYS A 198 -15.14 -11.44 13.75
CA LYS A 198 -16.41 -12.17 13.90
C LYS A 198 -17.05 -11.84 15.26
N GLU A 199 -16.27 -11.89 16.32
CA GLU A 199 -16.71 -11.61 17.70
C GLU A 199 -17.26 -10.19 17.84
N LYS A 200 -16.60 -9.21 17.22
CA LYS A 200 -17.05 -7.81 17.18
C LYS A 200 -18.15 -7.54 16.15
N LYS A 201 -18.64 -8.56 15.43
CA LYS A 201 -19.69 -8.44 14.40
C LYS A 201 -19.32 -7.49 13.24
N LEU A 202 -18.03 -7.39 12.91
CA LEU A 202 -17.49 -6.47 11.89
C LEU A 202 -17.41 -7.08 10.48
N MET A 203 -17.84 -8.33 10.29
CA MET A 203 -17.71 -9.05 9.01
C MET A 203 -18.39 -8.34 7.83
N ASN A 204 -19.54 -7.70 8.05
CA ASN A 204 -20.21 -6.95 6.99
C ASN A 204 -19.41 -5.70 6.58
N ARG A 205 -18.95 -4.93 7.58
CA ARG A 205 -18.09 -3.75 7.35
C ARG A 205 -16.81 -4.15 6.63
N PHE A 206 -16.17 -5.25 7.06
CA PHE A 206 -14.96 -5.78 6.42
C PHE A 206 -15.20 -6.24 4.97
N ASN A 207 -16.36 -6.81 4.66
CA ASN A 207 -16.77 -7.14 3.29
C ASN A 207 -17.27 -5.93 2.49
N PHE A 208 -17.06 -4.71 3.00
CA PHE A 208 -17.46 -3.46 2.37
C PHE A 208 -18.95 -3.46 1.99
N ASP A 209 -19.81 -3.78 2.96
CA ASP A 209 -21.26 -3.88 2.79
C ASP A 209 -21.66 -4.88 1.70
N PHE A 210 -21.11 -6.10 1.82
CA PHE A 210 -21.28 -7.23 0.88
C PHE A 210 -20.77 -6.99 -0.56
N SER A 211 -20.07 -5.90 -0.81
CA SER A 211 -19.64 -5.55 -2.17
C SER A 211 -18.39 -6.30 -2.61
N TYR A 212 -17.58 -6.78 -1.66
CA TYR A 212 -16.39 -7.57 -1.96
C TYR A 212 -16.11 -8.65 -0.90
N PRO A 213 -15.68 -9.86 -1.30
CA PRO A 213 -15.57 -11.00 -0.40
C PRO A 213 -14.26 -11.03 0.43
N TYR A 214 -13.91 -9.93 1.12
CA TYR A 214 -12.66 -9.83 1.90
C TYR A 214 -12.55 -10.88 3.01
N SER A 215 -13.64 -11.24 3.68
CA SER A 215 -13.64 -12.29 4.71
C SER A 215 -13.33 -13.67 4.13
N LEU A 216 -13.71 -13.95 2.88
CA LEU A 216 -13.30 -15.16 2.17
C LEU A 216 -11.82 -15.10 1.79
N MET A 217 -11.32 -13.93 1.35
CA MET A 217 -9.90 -13.73 1.07
C MET A 217 -9.03 -13.92 2.32
N LEU A 218 -9.47 -13.40 3.47
CA LEU A 218 -8.79 -13.59 4.75
C LEU A 218 -8.81 -15.07 5.18
N ARG A 219 -9.94 -15.78 5.03
CA ARG A 219 -10.01 -17.22 5.31
C ARG A 219 -9.08 -18.06 4.46
N LYS A 220 -8.82 -17.68 3.20
CA LYS A 220 -7.83 -18.37 2.35
C LYS A 220 -6.41 -18.28 2.92
N GLN A 221 -6.13 -17.28 3.76
CA GLN A 221 -4.86 -17.13 4.49
C GLN A 221 -4.68 -18.11 5.66
N PHE A 222 -5.66 -18.97 5.95
CA PHE A 222 -5.54 -19.98 7.02
C PHE A 222 -4.60 -21.13 6.66
N THR A 223 -4.18 -21.20 5.39
CA THR A 223 -3.22 -22.17 4.88
C THR A 223 -1.91 -21.46 4.55
N PRO A 224 -0.75 -22.11 4.76
CA PRO A 224 0.56 -21.51 4.50
C PRO A 224 0.79 -21.12 3.03
N LYS A 225 -0.01 -21.64 2.10
CA LYS A 225 0.10 -21.39 0.66
C LYS A 225 -0.38 -20.01 0.22
N SER A 226 -1.04 -19.25 1.11
CA SER A 226 -1.56 -17.93 0.76
C SER A 226 -0.72 -16.83 1.42
N THR A 227 -0.34 -15.86 0.60
CA THR A 227 0.72 -14.89 0.89
C THR A 227 0.23 -13.45 0.77
N SER A 228 -1.05 -13.18 1.03
CA SER A 228 -1.60 -11.82 0.96
C SER A 228 -1.51 -11.13 2.34
N TRP A 229 -0.70 -10.08 2.42
CA TRP A 229 -0.58 -9.22 3.60
C TRP A 229 -1.63 -8.10 3.60
N ALA A 230 -2.00 -7.56 2.44
CA ALA A 230 -2.90 -6.42 2.28
C ALA A 230 -4.28 -6.63 2.93
N VAL A 231 -4.88 -7.82 2.74
CA VAL A 231 -6.19 -8.14 3.36
C VAL A 231 -6.13 -8.16 4.89
N ARG A 232 -4.96 -8.47 5.48
CA ARG A 232 -4.73 -8.41 6.92
C ARG A 232 -4.59 -6.97 7.40
N TRP A 233 -3.88 -6.13 6.64
CA TRP A 233 -3.75 -4.70 6.94
C TRP A 233 -5.11 -3.98 6.93
N TYR A 234 -5.91 -4.21 5.90
CA TYR A 234 -7.29 -3.70 5.86
C TYR A 234 -8.13 -4.23 7.04
N GLY A 235 -8.07 -5.53 7.34
CA GLY A 235 -8.80 -6.11 8.45
C GLY A 235 -8.40 -5.52 9.81
N ALA A 236 -7.12 -5.23 10.01
CA ALA A 236 -6.63 -4.53 11.20
C ALA A 236 -7.22 -3.12 11.33
N GLY A 237 -7.33 -2.37 10.22
CA GLY A 237 -7.98 -1.07 10.19
C GLY A 237 -9.46 -1.13 10.56
N VAL A 238 -10.20 -2.12 10.02
CA VAL A 238 -11.62 -2.33 10.40
C VAL A 238 -11.76 -2.74 11.86
N LEU A 239 -10.91 -3.66 12.32
CA LEU A 239 -10.97 -4.19 13.69
C LEU A 239 -10.78 -3.09 14.75
N ASN A 240 -9.93 -2.11 14.46
CA ASN A 240 -9.55 -1.04 15.36
C ASN A 240 -10.22 0.30 15.03
N ASP A 241 -11.22 0.30 14.15
CA ASP A 241 -11.97 1.47 13.69
C ASP A 241 -11.06 2.64 13.24
N LYS A 242 -10.06 2.32 12.42
CA LYS A 242 -9.07 3.28 11.92
C LYS A 242 -9.35 3.73 10.50
N LEU A 243 -9.05 5.00 10.23
CA LEU A 243 -9.25 5.60 8.92
C LEU A 243 -7.93 5.66 8.14
N THR A 244 -8.06 5.63 6.83
CA THR A 244 -6.99 5.90 5.88
C THR A 244 -7.35 7.13 5.07
N LEU A 245 -6.40 8.05 4.92
CA LEU A 245 -6.56 9.20 4.03
C LEU A 245 -6.30 8.76 2.59
N PHE A 246 -7.18 9.16 1.68
CA PHE A 246 -7.06 8.95 0.24
C PHE A 246 -7.09 10.30 -0.49
N PRO A 247 -6.35 10.46 -1.59
CA PRO A 247 -6.51 11.57 -2.51
C PRO A 247 -7.77 11.43 -3.36
N CYS A 248 -8.28 12.52 -3.95
CA CYS A 248 -9.42 12.50 -4.87
C CYS A 248 -9.08 11.94 -6.27
N ARG A 249 -7.80 11.73 -6.57
CA ARG A 249 -7.32 11.04 -7.77
C ARG A 249 -6.08 10.23 -7.41
N SER A 250 -5.80 9.17 -8.16
CA SER A 250 -4.64 8.33 -7.86
C SER A 250 -3.34 9.08 -8.16
N LEU A 251 -2.37 8.93 -7.25
CA LEU A 251 -0.96 9.31 -7.43
C LEU A 251 -0.10 8.08 -7.75
N VAL A 252 -0.73 6.92 -7.96
CA VAL A 252 -0.07 5.64 -8.20
C VAL A 252 -0.77 4.93 -9.36
N ASN A 253 0.02 4.39 -10.29
CA ASN A 253 -0.46 3.51 -11.34
C ASN A 253 0.23 2.15 -11.22
N HIS A 254 -0.56 1.08 -11.10
CA HIS A 254 -0.05 -0.28 -11.01
C HIS A 254 0.19 -0.85 -12.41
N ILE A 255 1.45 -1.13 -12.72
CA ILE A 255 1.90 -1.65 -14.03
C ILE A 255 2.22 -3.16 -13.98
N GLY A 256 1.87 -3.84 -12.88
CA GLY A 256 2.24 -5.22 -12.59
C GLY A 256 1.37 -6.30 -13.24
N PHE A 257 0.31 -5.91 -13.95
CA PHE A 257 -0.71 -6.84 -14.46
C PHE A 257 -0.22 -7.77 -15.58
N GLU A 258 0.92 -7.50 -16.20
CA GLU A 258 1.49 -8.30 -17.30
C GLU A 258 2.56 -9.32 -16.87
N GLY A 259 2.60 -9.71 -15.58
CA GLY A 259 3.58 -10.72 -15.11
C GLY A 259 3.70 -10.96 -13.61
N GLY A 260 2.85 -10.35 -12.76
CA GLY A 260 2.93 -10.50 -11.31
C GLY A 260 2.51 -11.88 -10.78
N SER A 261 3.20 -12.38 -9.74
CA SER A 261 2.89 -13.67 -9.10
C SER A 261 1.57 -13.68 -8.31
N HIS A 262 1.08 -12.51 -7.89
CA HIS A 262 -0.18 -12.35 -7.17
C HIS A 262 -1.38 -12.18 -8.09
N PHE A 263 -1.12 -11.81 -9.35
CA PHE A 263 -2.10 -11.45 -10.36
C PHE A 263 -1.73 -12.12 -11.68
N LYS A 264 -1.91 -13.45 -11.79
CA LYS A 264 -2.15 -14.07 -13.12
C LYS A 264 -3.56 -13.67 -13.58
N MET A 265 -3.80 -12.37 -13.71
CA MET A 265 -5.11 -11.79 -13.96
C MET A 265 -5.16 -11.27 -15.38
N ALA A 266 -6.24 -11.60 -16.09
CA ALA A 266 -6.40 -11.31 -17.49
C ALA A 266 -6.36 -9.78 -17.75
N SER A 267 -5.85 -9.39 -18.92
CA SER A 267 -5.64 -7.99 -19.36
C SER A 267 -6.81 -7.03 -19.05
N TRP A 268 -8.06 -7.51 -18.99
CA TRP A 268 -9.21 -6.70 -18.62
C TRP A 268 -9.15 -6.11 -17.21
N LEU A 269 -8.45 -6.76 -16.26
CA LEU A 269 -8.27 -6.24 -14.90
C LEU A 269 -7.25 -5.12 -14.85
N ALA A 270 -6.26 -5.14 -15.73
CA ALA A 270 -5.30 -4.05 -15.86
C ALA A 270 -6.03 -2.75 -16.20
N GLY A 271 -6.91 -2.78 -17.21
CA GLY A 271 -7.73 -1.62 -17.57
C GLY A 271 -8.74 -1.21 -16.50
N PHE A 272 -9.19 -2.15 -15.65
CA PHE A 272 -10.13 -1.84 -14.58
C PHE A 272 -9.45 -1.17 -13.38
N MET A 273 -8.14 -1.40 -13.17
CA MET A 273 -7.40 -0.96 -11.98
C MET A 273 -6.36 0.12 -12.27
N SER A 274 -6.02 0.36 -13.54
CA SER A 274 -5.07 1.39 -13.95
C SER A 274 -5.60 2.80 -13.67
N SER A 275 -4.69 3.73 -13.43
CA SER A 275 -5.02 5.13 -13.18
C SER A 275 -4.14 6.04 -14.03
N GLU A 276 -4.74 7.13 -14.50
CA GLU A 276 -4.03 8.21 -15.17
C GLU A 276 -3.34 9.11 -14.13
N LEU A 277 -2.05 9.37 -14.34
CA LEU A 277 -1.25 10.26 -13.49
C LEU A 277 -1.24 11.65 -14.12
N LEU A 278 -1.73 12.65 -13.39
CA LEU A 278 -2.00 13.99 -13.92
C LEU A 278 -0.88 14.99 -13.63
N GLY A 279 0.10 14.64 -12.81
CA GLY A 279 1.29 15.43 -12.53
C GLY A 279 1.08 16.65 -11.64
N SER A 280 -0.15 17.06 -11.30
CA SER A 280 -0.36 18.21 -10.43
C SER A 280 -0.36 17.82 -8.93
N PRO A 281 0.05 18.73 -8.04
CA PRO A 281 -0.10 18.52 -6.59
C PRO A 281 -1.56 18.30 -6.18
N ILE A 282 -1.74 17.60 -5.05
CA ILE A 282 -3.04 17.39 -4.40
C ILE A 282 -2.93 17.98 -3.00
N ALA A 283 -3.81 18.92 -2.65
CA ALA A 283 -3.80 19.53 -1.33
C ALA A 283 -4.23 18.52 -0.27
N VAL A 284 -3.47 18.45 0.83
CA VAL A 284 -3.90 17.75 2.05
C VAL A 284 -4.83 18.66 2.84
N ASP A 285 -6.09 18.71 2.43
CA ASP A 285 -7.11 19.61 3.00
C ASP A 285 -7.30 19.45 4.51
N ASN A 286 -7.77 20.51 5.17
CA ASN A 286 -8.18 20.44 6.58
C ASN A 286 -9.62 19.93 6.68
N ILE A 287 -9.77 18.61 6.58
CA ILE A 287 -11.06 17.94 6.66
C ILE A 287 -11.26 17.29 8.02
N GLU A 288 -12.52 17.12 8.42
CA GLU A 288 -12.84 16.34 9.61
C GLU A 288 -12.40 14.87 9.42
N VAL A 289 -11.70 14.33 10.43
CA VAL A 289 -11.25 12.93 10.44
C VAL A 289 -12.45 12.01 10.76
N LYS A 290 -13.27 11.79 9.73
CA LYS A 290 -14.43 10.90 9.71
C LYS A 290 -14.56 10.24 8.34
N GLU A 291 -15.14 9.04 8.30
CA GLU A 291 -15.38 8.34 7.03
C GLU A 291 -16.30 9.15 6.10
N ASN A 292 -15.88 9.35 4.86
CA ASN A 292 -16.66 10.06 3.85
C ASN A 292 -17.70 9.10 3.22
N ALA A 293 -18.99 9.37 3.48
CA ALA A 293 -20.09 8.53 3.05
C ALA A 293 -20.25 8.45 1.52
N GLU A 294 -20.00 9.55 0.81
CA GLU A 294 -20.08 9.59 -0.66
C GLU A 294 -18.96 8.75 -1.28
N ALA A 295 -17.72 8.96 -0.84
CA ALA A 295 -16.57 8.19 -1.30
C ALA A 295 -16.74 6.69 -0.98
N ARG A 296 -17.27 6.35 0.21
CA ARG A 296 -17.63 4.98 0.57
C ARG A 296 -18.66 4.41 -0.41
N GLY A 297 -19.68 5.18 -0.77
CA GLY A 297 -20.68 4.80 -1.77
C GLY A 297 -20.09 4.50 -3.15
N LEU A 298 -19.10 5.29 -3.59
CA LEU A 298 -18.40 5.11 -4.86
C LEU A 298 -17.53 3.84 -4.85
N TYR A 299 -16.73 3.64 -3.79
CA TYR A 299 -15.96 2.40 -3.60
C TYR A 299 -16.86 1.17 -3.58
N ARG A 300 -18.01 1.25 -2.92
CA ARG A 300 -18.98 0.16 -2.84
C ARG A 300 -19.49 -0.25 -4.23
N LYS A 301 -19.89 0.72 -5.04
CA LYS A 301 -20.34 0.49 -6.43
C LYS A 301 -19.23 -0.14 -7.27
N TYR A 302 -18.01 0.38 -7.18
CA TYR A 302 -16.87 -0.12 -7.93
C TYR A 302 -16.50 -1.56 -7.56
N LEU A 303 -16.38 -1.84 -6.25
CA LEU A 303 -16.08 -3.19 -5.74
C LEU A 303 -17.17 -4.20 -6.10
N PHE A 304 -18.44 -3.79 -6.06
CA PHE A 304 -19.54 -4.63 -6.48
C PHE A 304 -19.46 -4.98 -7.98
N ALA A 305 -19.19 -3.98 -8.83
CA ALA A 305 -18.98 -4.20 -10.27
C ALA A 305 -17.79 -5.13 -10.53
N LEU A 306 -16.68 -4.95 -9.79
CA LEU A 306 -15.52 -5.83 -9.86
C LEU A 306 -15.86 -7.28 -9.48
N THR A 307 -16.64 -7.47 -8.41
CA THR A 307 -17.10 -8.80 -7.97
C THR A 307 -17.93 -9.50 -9.06
N ILE A 308 -18.87 -8.79 -9.68
CA ILE A 308 -19.67 -9.31 -10.80
C ILE A 308 -18.76 -9.70 -11.96
N LEU A 309 -17.82 -8.82 -12.34
CA LEU A 309 -16.94 -9.06 -13.48
C LEU A 309 -16.01 -10.26 -13.24
N MET A 310 -15.48 -10.43 -12.03
CA MET A 310 -14.71 -11.62 -11.66
C MET A 310 -15.55 -12.90 -11.74
N LEU A 311 -16.82 -12.87 -11.30
CA LEU A 311 -17.73 -14.01 -11.41
C LEU A 311 -18.02 -14.38 -12.86
N ILE A 312 -18.34 -13.40 -13.71
CA ILE A 312 -18.58 -13.60 -15.14
C ILE A 312 -17.37 -14.25 -15.80
N ASN A 313 -16.16 -13.75 -15.52
CA ASN A 313 -14.95 -14.30 -16.12
C ASN A 313 -14.63 -15.71 -15.62
N LYS A 314 -14.84 -15.99 -14.33
CA LYS A 314 -14.71 -17.35 -13.79
C LYS A 314 -15.67 -18.32 -14.48
N LEU A 315 -16.92 -17.91 -14.72
CA LEU A 315 -17.90 -18.71 -15.44
C LEU A 315 -17.46 -18.95 -16.90
N LYS A 316 -17.02 -17.92 -17.62
CA LYS A 316 -16.50 -18.04 -18.99
C LYS A 316 -15.37 -19.06 -19.08
N THR A 317 -14.43 -19.06 -18.14
CA THR A 317 -13.36 -20.07 -18.09
C THR A 317 -13.95 -21.48 -17.92
N ILE A 318 -14.88 -21.68 -16.99
CA ILE A 318 -15.50 -23.00 -16.77
C ILE A 318 -16.25 -23.51 -18.03
N PHE A 319 -16.96 -22.62 -18.74
CA PHE A 319 -17.73 -23.01 -19.93
C PHE A 319 -16.89 -23.16 -21.21
N ASN A 320 -15.79 -22.41 -21.36
CA ASN A 320 -14.89 -22.56 -22.51
C ASN A 320 -14.01 -23.83 -22.43
N PHE A 321 -13.86 -24.45 -21.25
CA PHE A 321 -13.24 -25.77 -21.09
C PHE A 321 -14.17 -26.96 -21.44
N LYS A 322 -15.43 -26.69 -21.83
CA LYS A 322 -16.40 -27.73 -22.24
C LYS A 322 -16.53 -27.88 -23.77
N LYS A 323 -15.55 -27.44 -24.57
CA LYS A 323 -15.50 -27.69 -26.02
C LYS A 323 -14.29 -28.52 -26.39
#